data_AF-A0AAV0WFD5-F1
#
_entry.id   AF-A0AAV0WFD5-F1
#
_cell.length_a   1.000
_cell.length_b   1.000
_cell.length_c   1.000
_cell.angle_alpha   90.00
_cell.angle_beta   90.00
_cell.angle_gamma   90.00
#
_symmetry.space_group_name_H-M   'P 1'
#
loop_
_entity.id
_entity.type
_entity.pdbx_description
1 polymer ?
#
loop_
_entity_poly.entity_id
_entity_poly.type
_entity_poly.pdbx_seq_one_letter_code
_entity_poly.pdbx_strand_id
1 'polypeptide(L)'
;MFGCVLGVDAETAYTRNDFKVLKGDPSLRKQVKLTKNMLGYCTPIVLESNGSLFTSKKMDTDNLNLVKKFLQVFAKRIAKTAPAPKCQTCECNSDDNGISHMDCYPCSYPTAANIEYGFNDDFIPPNVISYDSGNGFYYDDHIN
;
A
#
# COMPACT_ATOMS: atom_id res chain seq x y z
N MET A 1 8.08 28.13 0.77
CA MET A 1 8.75 26.81 0.71
C MET A 1 7.67 25.75 0.49
N PHE A 2 7.44 25.33 -0.75
CA PHE A 2 6.47 24.28 -1.06
C PHE A 2 7.00 22.95 -0.51
N GLY A 3 6.32 22.38 0.47
CA GLY A 3 6.68 21.08 1.04
C GLY A 3 6.66 20.01 -0.06
N CYS A 4 7.67 19.14 -0.08
CA CYS A 4 7.67 18.00 -0.99
C CYS A 4 6.46 17.10 -0.72
N VAL A 5 5.55 17.02 -1.69
CA VAL A 5 4.44 16.06 -1.71
C VAL A 5 4.99 14.64 -1.78
N LEU A 6 4.42 13.76 -0.97
CA LEU A 6 4.74 12.32 -0.92
C LEU A 6 3.68 11.50 -1.68
N GLY A 7 2.43 11.96 -1.63
CA GLY A 7 1.30 11.36 -2.33
C GLY A 7 0.09 12.26 -2.33
N VAL A 8 -0.95 11.86 -3.07
CA VAL A 8 -2.23 12.58 -3.22
C VAL A 8 -3.38 11.58 -3.33
N ASP A 9 -4.57 11.98 -2.91
CA ASP A 9 -5.83 11.30 -3.25
C ASP A 9 -6.81 12.28 -3.90
N ALA A 10 -8.10 11.94 -3.97
CA ALA A 10 -9.10 12.83 -4.57
C ALA A 10 -9.23 14.18 -3.84
N GLU A 11 -9.01 14.20 -2.52
CA GLU A 11 -9.36 15.34 -1.65
C GLU A 11 -8.15 16.13 -1.18
N THR A 12 -7.03 15.46 -0.90
CA THR A 12 -5.90 16.03 -0.17
C THR A 12 -4.54 15.60 -0.73
N ALA A 13 -3.52 16.41 -0.43
CA ALA A 13 -2.12 16.07 -0.68
C ALA A 13 -1.40 15.79 0.63
N TYR A 14 -0.55 14.77 0.63
CA TYR A 14 0.18 14.30 1.79
C TYR A 14 1.65 14.72 1.72
N THR A 15 2.18 15.17 2.85
CA THR A 15 3.55 15.67 2.97
C THR A 15 4.30 14.94 4.08
N ARG A 16 5.58 15.28 4.26
CA ARG A 16 6.39 14.74 5.36
C ARG A 16 5.86 15.12 6.74
N ASN A 17 5.01 16.14 6.86
CA ASN A 17 4.47 16.59 8.15
C ASN A 17 3.35 15.67 8.66
N ASP A 18 2.73 14.92 7.74
CA ASP A 18 1.64 14.00 8.04
C ASP A 18 2.11 12.72 8.77
N PHE A 19 3.43 12.55 8.96
CA PHE A 19 3.99 11.39 9.65
C PHE A 19 3.52 11.29 11.11
N LYS A 20 3.24 12.41 11.79
CA LYS A 20 2.68 12.41 13.15
C LYS A 20 1.19 12.17 13.13
N VAL A 21 0.45 13.01 12.44
CA VAL A 21 -1.01 12.94 12.29
C VAL A 21 -1.33 13.11 10.82
N LEU A 22 -2.03 12.15 10.24
CA LEU A 22 -2.44 12.18 8.84
C LEU A 22 -3.59 13.18 8.68
N LYS A 23 -3.28 14.42 8.27
CA LYS A 23 -4.29 15.46 8.04
C LYS A 23 -4.58 15.64 6.55
N GLY A 24 -3.52 15.66 5.74
CA GLY A 24 -3.61 16.05 4.34
C GLY A 24 -3.86 17.55 4.16
N ASP A 25 -3.46 18.08 3.02
CA ASP A 25 -3.64 19.49 2.66
C ASP A 25 -4.48 19.61 1.37
N PRO A 26 -5.76 20.03 1.48
CA PRO A 26 -6.64 20.26 0.33
C PRO A 26 -6.20 21.43 -0.56
N SER A 27 -5.57 22.45 0.03
CA SER A 27 -5.09 23.62 -0.71
C SER A 27 -3.88 23.27 -1.55
N LEU A 28 -2.99 22.43 -1.01
CA LEU A 28 -1.86 21.87 -1.75
C LEU A 28 -2.35 20.91 -2.85
N ARG A 29 -3.39 20.11 -2.58
CA ARG A 29 -3.98 19.21 -3.59
C ARG A 29 -4.42 19.91 -4.86
N LYS A 30 -5.04 21.10 -4.74
CA LYS A 30 -5.47 21.94 -5.87
C LYS A 30 -4.31 22.44 -6.72
N GLN A 31 -3.11 22.52 -6.15
CA GLN A 31 -1.90 22.99 -6.83
C GLN A 31 -1.13 21.86 -7.51
N VAL A 32 -1.34 20.60 -7.09
CA VAL A 32 -0.69 19.43 -7.69
C VAL A 32 -1.34 19.12 -9.04
N LYS A 33 -0.59 19.37 -10.11
CA LYS A 33 -0.94 18.96 -11.46
C LYS A 33 -0.38 17.56 -11.71
N LEU A 34 -1.25 16.56 -11.74
CA LEU A 34 -0.90 15.22 -12.20
C LEU A 34 -0.84 15.26 -13.74
N THR A 35 0.33 15.06 -14.31
CA THR A 35 0.49 15.05 -15.76
C THR A 35 -0.06 13.72 -16.31
N LYS A 36 -0.78 13.78 -17.45
CA LYS A 36 -1.33 12.59 -18.12
C LYS A 36 -0.25 11.54 -18.43
N ASN A 37 0.99 11.98 -18.62
CA ASN A 37 2.11 11.11 -18.98
C ASN A 37 2.64 10.27 -17.80
N MET A 38 2.34 10.63 -16.55
CA MET A 38 2.97 9.98 -15.39
C MET A 38 2.36 8.60 -15.10
N LEU A 39 1.04 8.46 -15.26
CA LEU A 39 0.30 7.23 -14.96
C LEU A 39 -0.91 7.01 -15.88
N GLY A 40 -1.05 7.78 -16.97
CA GLY A 40 -2.10 7.61 -17.98
C GLY A 40 -3.51 7.49 -17.38
N TYR A 41 -4.21 6.43 -17.78
CA TYR A 41 -5.56 6.08 -17.31
C TYR A 41 -5.64 5.66 -15.85
N CYS A 42 -4.53 5.24 -15.21
CA CYS A 42 -4.55 4.88 -13.81
C CYS A 42 -4.78 6.11 -12.90
N THR A 43 -4.38 7.31 -13.34
CA THR A 43 -4.61 8.54 -12.56
C THR A 43 -6.09 8.79 -12.28
N PRO A 44 -6.98 8.93 -13.29
CA PRO A 44 -8.39 9.15 -13.03
C PRO A 44 -9.03 7.98 -12.29
N ILE A 45 -8.73 6.73 -12.68
CA ILE A 45 -9.30 5.54 -12.04
C ILE A 45 -9.00 5.51 -10.54
N VAL A 46 -7.74 5.72 -10.14
CA VAL A 46 -7.34 5.70 -8.73
C VAL A 46 -8.05 6.79 -7.93
N LEU A 47 -8.26 7.97 -8.52
CA LEU A 47 -8.93 9.07 -7.82
C LEU A 47 -10.44 8.85 -7.71
N GLU A 48 -11.08 8.30 -8.75
CA GLU A 48 -12.51 7.98 -8.75
C GLU A 48 -12.84 6.79 -7.84
N SER A 49 -11.92 5.82 -7.70
CA SER A 49 -12.09 4.64 -6.85
C SER A 49 -11.76 4.90 -5.37
N ASN A 50 -11.68 6.16 -4.93
CA ASN A 50 -11.24 6.56 -3.58
C ASN A 50 -9.82 6.06 -3.18
N GLY A 51 -9.01 5.75 -4.18
CA GLY A 51 -7.62 5.35 -4.02
C GLY A 51 -6.69 6.54 -3.77
N SER A 52 -5.38 6.26 -3.80
CA SER A 52 -4.34 7.28 -3.61
C SER A 52 -3.09 6.96 -4.42
N LEU A 53 -2.38 8.00 -4.83
CA LEU A 53 -1.15 7.94 -5.61
C LEU A 53 0.03 8.37 -4.75
N PHE A 54 1.05 7.53 -4.67
CA PHE A 54 2.28 7.81 -3.92
C PHE A 54 3.49 7.63 -4.82
N THR A 55 4.54 8.43 -4.58
CA THR A 55 5.80 8.31 -5.34
C THR A 55 6.86 7.57 -4.53
N SER A 56 7.32 6.44 -5.07
CA SER A 56 8.43 5.66 -4.51
C SER A 56 9.78 6.36 -4.60
N LYS A 57 9.92 7.39 -5.43
CA LYS A 57 11.16 8.18 -5.57
C LYS A 57 11.68 8.76 -4.25
N LYS A 58 10.83 8.88 -3.23
CA LYS A 58 11.20 9.32 -1.88
C LYS A 58 11.81 8.21 -1.02
N MET A 59 11.80 6.97 -1.50
CA MET A 59 12.49 5.81 -0.92
C MET A 59 13.90 5.63 -1.51
N ASP A 60 14.17 6.15 -2.71
CA ASP A 60 15.48 6.05 -3.40
C ASP A 60 16.59 6.94 -2.78
N THR A 61 16.56 7.18 -1.48
CA THR A 61 17.52 8.04 -0.78
C THR A 61 18.15 7.32 0.41
N ASP A 62 19.42 7.61 0.68
CA ASP A 62 20.12 7.12 1.87
C ASP A 62 19.58 7.73 3.18
N ASN A 63 18.69 8.72 3.09
CA ASN A 63 18.09 9.34 4.26
C ASN A 63 16.98 8.45 4.86
N LEU A 64 17.37 7.49 5.70
CA LEU A 64 16.46 6.56 6.38
C LEU A 64 15.34 7.28 7.16
N ASN A 65 15.58 8.46 7.70
CA ASN A 65 14.55 9.23 8.40
C ASN A 65 13.46 9.73 7.44
N LEU A 66 13.83 10.06 6.20
CA LEU A 66 12.86 10.43 5.17
C LEU A 66 12.04 9.21 4.71
N VAL A 67 12.71 8.06 4.53
CA VAL A 67 12.06 6.79 4.16
C VAL A 67 11.05 6.37 5.23
N LYS A 68 11.44 6.40 6.52
CA LYS A 68 10.53 6.11 7.64
C LYS A 68 9.30 7.02 7.64
N LYS A 69 9.48 8.33 7.41
CA LYS A 69 8.35 9.27 7.32
C LYS A 69 7.44 8.97 6.13
N PHE A 70 8.01 8.64 4.98
CA PHE A 70 7.23 8.22 3.82
C PHE A 70 6.39 6.98 4.13
N LEU A 71 7.02 5.92 4.64
CA LEU A 71 6.33 4.67 4.99
C LEU A 71 5.21 4.89 6.01
N GLN A 72 5.46 5.72 7.03
CA GLN A 72 4.42 6.06 8.01
C GLN A 72 3.23 6.79 7.40
N VAL A 73 3.47 7.77 6.52
CA VAL A 73 2.38 8.51 5.85
C VAL A 73 1.59 7.58 4.93
N PHE A 74 2.28 6.75 4.15
CA PHE A 74 1.69 5.77 3.26
C PHE A 74 0.82 4.75 4.03
N ALA A 75 1.39 4.13 5.06
CA ALA A 75 0.69 3.15 5.90
C ALA A 75 -0.53 3.75 6.59
N LYS A 76 -0.41 4.98 7.15
CA LYS A 76 -1.55 5.68 7.75
C LYS A 76 -2.66 5.94 6.74
N ARG A 77 -2.31 6.33 5.51
CA ARG A 77 -3.31 6.58 4.48
C ARG A 77 -4.06 5.32 4.08
N ILE A 78 -3.36 4.19 3.98
CA ILE A 78 -3.98 2.88 3.74
C ILE A 78 -4.90 2.52 4.90
N ALA A 79 -4.40 2.59 6.14
CA ALA A 79 -5.14 2.24 7.34
C ALA A 79 -6.42 3.10 7.53
N LYS A 80 -6.42 4.36 7.08
CA LYS A 80 -7.60 5.23 7.12
C LYS A 80 -8.76 4.71 6.27
N THR A 81 -8.48 4.04 5.14
CA THR A 81 -9.50 3.53 4.21
C THR A 81 -9.68 2.03 4.25
N ALA A 82 -8.71 1.29 4.79
CA ALA A 82 -8.82 -0.15 4.95
C ALA A 82 -9.84 -0.46 6.08
N PRO A 83 -10.97 -1.12 5.78
CA PRO A 83 -11.84 -1.60 6.84
C PRO A 83 -11.10 -2.67 7.62
N ALA A 84 -11.15 -2.60 8.96
CA ALA A 84 -10.69 -3.71 9.78
C ALA A 84 -11.54 -4.95 9.46
N PRO A 85 -10.94 -6.15 9.37
CA PRO A 85 -11.71 -7.36 9.19
C PRO A 85 -12.68 -7.54 10.36
N LYS A 86 -13.93 -7.94 10.07
CA LYS A 86 -14.97 -8.11 11.09
C LYS A 86 -14.62 -9.19 12.13
N CYS A 87 -13.77 -10.13 11.75
CA CYS A 87 -13.29 -11.22 12.58
C CYS A 87 -11.78 -11.32 12.41
N GLN A 88 -11.07 -11.34 13.53
CA GLN A 88 -9.63 -11.55 13.60
C GLN A 88 -9.32 -12.57 14.69
N THR A 89 -8.37 -13.44 14.41
CA THR A 89 -7.76 -14.32 15.41
C THR A 89 -6.37 -13.77 15.67
N CYS A 90 -6.00 -13.62 16.94
CA CYS A 90 -4.71 -13.09 17.33
C CYS A 90 -3.97 -14.11 18.19
N GLU A 91 -2.71 -14.34 17.85
CA GLU A 91 -1.79 -15.20 18.59
C GLU A 91 -0.69 -14.33 19.21
N CYS A 92 -0.36 -14.61 20.47
CA CYS A 92 0.76 -13.97 21.14
C CYS A 92 2.01 -14.82 20.93
N ASN A 93 2.94 -14.32 20.15
CA ASN A 93 4.22 -14.95 19.88
C ASN A 93 5.33 -14.23 20.67
N SER A 94 6.40 -14.95 20.98
CA SER A 94 7.63 -14.35 21.49
C SER A 94 8.74 -14.66 20.51
N ASP A 95 9.57 -13.66 20.21
CA ASP A 95 10.81 -13.91 19.50
C ASP A 95 11.86 -14.57 20.43
N ASP A 96 12.96 -15.05 19.84
CA ASP A 96 14.09 -15.65 20.55
C ASP A 96 14.79 -14.68 21.51
N ASN A 97 14.50 -13.37 21.42
CA ASN A 97 15.01 -12.34 22.31
C ASN A 97 14.08 -12.09 23.51
N GLY A 98 12.98 -12.85 23.63
CA GLY A 98 11.98 -12.69 24.70
C GLY A 98 11.04 -11.50 24.49
N ILE A 99 11.00 -10.91 23.29
CA ILE A 99 10.08 -9.82 22.95
C ILE A 99 8.75 -10.43 22.50
N SER A 100 7.73 -10.24 23.33
CA SER A 100 6.36 -10.65 23.01
C SER A 100 5.70 -9.68 22.02
N HIS A 101 5.14 -10.23 20.95
CA HIS A 101 4.33 -9.51 19.96
C HIS A 101 3.02 -10.26 19.71
N MET A 102 2.05 -9.54 19.13
CA MET A 102 0.73 -10.08 18.83
C MET A 102 0.54 -10.09 17.32
N ASP A 103 0.34 -11.27 16.75
CA ASP A 103 0.07 -11.47 15.34
C ASP A 103 -1.43 -11.70 15.14
N CYS A 104 -2.08 -10.83 14.38
CA CYS A 104 -3.50 -10.93 14.09
C CYS A 104 -3.74 -11.20 12.61
N TYR A 105 -4.58 -12.18 12.30
CA TYR A 105 -4.98 -12.55 10.95
C TYR A 105 -6.52 -12.61 10.84
N PRO A 106 -7.08 -12.32 9.65
CA PRO A 106 -8.52 -12.41 9.44
C PRO A 106 -8.97 -13.87 9.58
N CYS A 107 -10.15 -14.09 10.17
CA CYS A 107 -10.68 -15.45 10.35
C CYS A 107 -10.95 -16.19 9.02
N SER A 108 -11.15 -15.43 7.96
CA SER A 108 -11.17 -15.93 6.59
C SER A 108 -10.56 -14.86 5.68
N TYR A 109 -9.67 -15.28 4.79
CA TYR A 109 -9.25 -14.41 3.71
C TYR A 109 -10.40 -14.30 2.70
N PRO A 110 -10.80 -13.09 2.29
CA PRO A 110 -11.70 -12.97 1.15
C PRO A 110 -10.98 -13.60 -0.03
N THR A 111 -11.50 -14.72 -0.53
CA THR A 111 -11.11 -15.25 -1.83
C THR A 111 -11.28 -14.10 -2.81
N ALA A 112 -10.22 -13.77 -3.57
CA ALA A 112 -10.34 -12.77 -4.62
C ALA A 112 -11.59 -13.14 -5.42
N ALA A 113 -12.56 -12.22 -5.51
CA ALA A 113 -13.72 -12.43 -6.37
C ALA A 113 -13.14 -12.92 -7.69
N ASN A 114 -13.62 -14.05 -8.20
CA ASN A 114 -13.17 -14.60 -9.47
C ASN A 114 -13.36 -13.50 -10.51
N ILE A 115 -12.32 -12.71 -10.75
CA ILE A 115 -12.31 -11.77 -11.85
C ILE A 115 -12.16 -12.72 -13.02
N GLU A 116 -13.27 -12.99 -13.67
CA GLU A 116 -13.32 -13.68 -14.94
C GLU A 116 -12.65 -12.74 -15.96
N TYR A 117 -11.32 -12.66 -15.85
CA TYR A 117 -10.50 -12.22 -16.96
C TYR A 117 -10.76 -13.26 -18.03
N GLY A 118 -11.33 -12.85 -19.16
CA GLY A 118 -11.36 -13.69 -20.35
C GLY A 118 -9.92 -14.03 -20.69
N PHE A 119 -9.45 -15.19 -20.23
CA PHE A 119 -8.15 -15.74 -20.56
C PHE A 119 -8.24 -16.10 -22.05
N ASN A 120 -7.67 -15.26 -22.90
CA ASN A 120 -7.08 -15.79 -24.13
C ASN A 120 -5.86 -16.58 -23.66
N ASP A 121 -5.77 -17.86 -24.04
CA ASP A 121 -4.80 -18.86 -23.57
C ASP A 121 -3.30 -18.54 -23.85
N ASP A 122 -2.98 -17.31 -24.24
CA ASP A 122 -1.61 -16.87 -24.55
C ASP A 122 -0.94 -16.06 -23.42
N PHE A 123 -1.57 -15.95 -22.24
CA PHE A 123 -0.99 -15.23 -21.11
C PHE A 123 -0.28 -16.18 -20.15
N ILE A 124 1.06 -16.19 -20.19
CA ILE A 124 1.89 -16.73 -19.10
C ILE A 124 1.61 -15.86 -17.87
N PRO A 125 0.98 -16.38 -16.80
CA PRO A 125 0.72 -15.58 -15.61
C PRO A 125 2.07 -15.10 -15.03
N PRO A 126 2.18 -13.81 -14.64
CA PRO A 126 3.36 -13.39 -13.89
C PRO A 126 3.41 -14.21 -12.61
N ASN A 127 4.57 -14.81 -12.37
CA ASN A 127 4.88 -15.63 -11.21
C ASN A 127 4.22 -15.04 -9.94
N VAL A 128 3.28 -15.80 -9.38
CA VAL A 128 2.53 -15.36 -8.21
C VAL A 128 3.50 -15.43 -7.03
N ILE A 129 3.86 -14.26 -6.49
CA ILE A 129 4.70 -14.20 -5.29
C ILE A 129 3.82 -14.62 -4.10
N SER A 130 3.90 -15.88 -3.73
CA SER A 130 3.28 -16.42 -2.52
C SER A 130 4.16 -16.06 -1.32
N TYR A 131 3.53 -15.57 -0.24
CA TYR A 131 4.19 -15.24 1.01
C TYR A 131 3.84 -16.29 2.06
N ASP A 132 4.84 -17.02 2.53
CA ASP A 132 4.73 -17.92 3.68
C ASP A 132 5.56 -17.34 4.84
N SER A 133 4.91 -17.11 5.98
CA SER A 133 5.51 -16.51 7.17
C SER A 133 6.66 -17.33 7.76
N GLY A 134 6.79 -18.61 7.41
CA GLY A 134 7.87 -19.48 7.89
C GLY A 134 9.17 -19.36 7.11
N ASN A 135 9.12 -19.10 5.80
CA ASN A 135 10.29 -19.22 4.93
C ASN A 135 10.59 -17.97 4.10
N GLY A 136 9.66 -17.01 3.97
CA GLY A 136 9.79 -15.85 3.07
C GLY A 136 9.15 -16.06 1.69
N PHE A 137 9.57 -15.26 0.70
CA PHE A 137 9.03 -15.30 -0.66
C PHE A 137 9.61 -16.48 -1.46
N TYR A 138 8.75 -17.37 -1.98
CA TYR A 138 9.17 -18.44 -2.90
C TYR A 138 8.36 -18.42 -4.18
N TYR A 139 9.03 -18.89 -5.24
CA TYR A 139 8.41 -19.24 -6.50
C TYR A 139 7.82 -20.64 -6.35
N ASP A 140 6.50 -20.75 -6.50
CA ASP A 140 5.80 -22.03 -6.51
C ASP A 140 5.65 -22.49 -7.98
N ASP A 141 6.54 -23.39 -8.40
CA ASP A 141 6.60 -23.93 -9.77
C ASP A 141 5.71 -25.18 -9.97
N HIS A 142 4.75 -25.45 -9.07
CA HIS A 142 3.89 -26.63 -9.15
C HIS A 142 2.40 -26.31 -9.31
N ILE A 143 2.01 -25.91 -10.53
CA ILE A 143 0.68 -26.17 -11.07
C ILE A 143 0.87 -26.96 -12.37
N ASN A 144 0.50 -28.24 -12.35
CA ASN A 144 0.30 -29.08 -13.52
C ASN A 144 -1.20 -29.28 -13.71
#